data_AF-A0A3R8J9Q9-F1
#
_entry.id   AF-A0A3R8J9Q9-F1
#
_cell.length_a   1.000
_cell.length_b   1.000
_cell.length_c   1.000
_cell.angle_alpha   90.00
_cell.angle_beta   90.00
_cell.angle_gamma   90.00
#
_symmetry.space_group_name_H-M   'P 1'
#
loop_
_entity.id
_entity.type
_entity.pdbx_description
1 polymer ?
#
loop_
_entity_poly.entity_id
_entity_poly.type
_entity_poly.pdbx_seq_one_letter_code
_entity_poly.pdbx_strand_id
1 'polypeptide(L)' 'MRVTINKGQEVVQNIPLMTARQRYIKADVWEIKKAIIEKSAINGWMVQTFQQMN' A
#
# COMPACT_ATOMS: atom_id res chain seq x y z
N MET A 1 6.70 -8.43 3.44
CA MET A 1 6.58 -7.20 2.63
C MET A 1 5.95 -6.11 3.48
N ARG A 2 6.62 -4.95 3.56
CA ARG A 2 6.08 -3.75 4.18
C ARG A 2 5.72 -2.75 3.08
N VAL A 3 4.75 -1.90 3.35
CA VAL A 3 4.24 -0.93 2.37
C VAL A 3 4.11 0.44 3.00
N THR A 4 4.22 1.44 2.15
CA THR A 4 3.79 2.81 2.44
C THR A 4 2.52 3.05 1.65
N ILE A 5 1.50 3.60 2.31
CA ILE A 5 0.25 4.00 1.67
C ILE A 5 0.07 5.50 1.82
N ASN A 6 -0.43 6.16 0.78
CA ASN A 6 -0.73 7.59 0.81
C ASN A 6 -2.12 7.88 0.23
N LYS A 7 -2.84 8.82 0.84
CA LYS A 7 -4.14 9.31 0.40
C LYS A 7 -4.20 10.82 0.65
N GLY A 8 -3.90 11.59 -0.38
CA GLY A 8 -3.79 13.04 -0.26
C GLY A 8 -2.69 13.43 0.73
N GLN A 9 -3.08 14.04 1.86
CA GLN A 9 -2.15 14.46 2.92
C GLN A 9 -1.86 13.36 3.95
N GLU A 10 -2.65 12.27 3.98
CA GLU A 10 -2.44 11.18 4.92
C GLU A 10 -1.40 10.19 4.35
N VAL A 11 -0.33 9.96 5.11
CA VAL A 11 0.75 9.04 4.74
C VAL A 11 1.00 8.08 5.89
N VAL A 12 0.83 6.78 5.63
CA VAL A 12 1.12 5.72 6.59
C VAL A 12 2.26 4.89 6.04
N GLN A 13 3.44 5.04 6.66
CA GLN A 13 4.68 4.48 6.15
C GLN A 13 5.06 3.18 6.83
N ASN A 14 5.77 2.33 6.08
CA ASN A 14 6.46 1.17 6.61
C ASN A 14 5.56 0.26 7.47
N ILE A 15 4.34 -0.04 7.02
CA ILE A 15 3.42 -0.95 7.73
C ILE A 15 3.38 -2.33 7.07
N PRO A 16 3.09 -3.42 7.81
CA PRO A 16 2.90 -4.74 7.19
C PRO A 16 1.76 -4.72 6.16
N LEU A 17 1.95 -5.41 5.04
CA LEU A 17 0.93 -5.50 3.98
C LEU A 17 -0.43 -5.97 4.49
N MET A 18 -0.46 -6.94 5.41
CA MET A 18 -1.70 -7.44 6.00
C MET A 18 -2.41 -6.37 6.85
N THR A 19 -1.65 -5.51 7.53
CA THR A 19 -2.19 -4.37 8.28
C THR A 19 -2.74 -3.31 7.33
N ALA A 20 -2.02 -2.99 6.24
CA ALA A 20 -2.49 -2.07 5.20
C ALA A 20 -3.83 -2.52 4.61
N ARG A 21 -3.92 -3.82 4.30
CA ARG A 21 -5.15 -4.48 3.83
C ARG A 21 -6.28 -4.34 4.82
N GLN A 22 -6.09 -4.77 6.07
CA GLN A 22 -7.20 -4.86 7.03
C GLN A 22 -7.70 -3.49 7.49
N ARG A 23 -6.80 -2.52 7.66
CA ARG A 23 -7.13 -1.24 8.30
C ARG A 23 -7.44 -0.10 7.33
N TYR A 24 -6.79 -0.06 6.17
CA TYR A 24 -6.82 1.15 5.32
C TYR A 24 -7.44 0.91 3.94
N ILE A 25 -6.93 -0.09 3.20
CA ILE A 25 -7.30 -0.29 1.80
C ILE A 25 -8.52 -1.20 1.65
N LYS A 26 -8.66 -2.22 2.51
CA LYS A 26 -9.71 -3.24 2.44
C LYS A 26 -9.84 -3.90 1.07
N ALA A 27 -8.71 -4.30 0.49
CA ALA A 27 -8.62 -4.97 -0.81
C ALA A 27 -7.80 -6.25 -0.71
N ASP A 28 -7.87 -7.11 -1.72
CA ASP A 28 -7.09 -8.34 -1.72
C ASP A 28 -5.60 -8.11 -1.92
N VAL A 29 -4.80 -9.05 -1.42
CA VAL A 29 -3.34 -8.97 -1.50
C VAL A 29 -2.88 -8.90 -2.96
N TRP A 30 -3.58 -9.60 -3.86
CA TRP A 30 -3.30 -9.55 -5.29
C TRP A 30 -3.58 -8.16 -5.87
N GLU A 31 -4.71 -7.55 -5.53
CA GLU A 31 -5.06 -6.20 -5.98
C GLU A 31 -4.04 -5.17 -5.48
N ILE A 32 -3.62 -5.27 -4.22
CA ILE A 32 -2.60 -4.38 -3.66
C ILE A 32 -1.25 -4.55 -4.38
N LYS A 33 -0.84 -5.78 -4.67
CA LYS A 33 0.39 -6.04 -5.45
C LYS A 33 0.29 -5.49 -6.87
N LYS A 34 -0.86 -5.69 -7.52
CA LYS A 34 -1.13 -5.15 -8.85
C LYS A 34 -1.04 -3.63 -8.85
N ALA A 35 -1.68 -2.97 -7.88
CA ALA A 35 -1.65 -1.52 -7.75
C ALA A 35 -0.24 -0.95 -7.50
N ILE A 36 0.62 -1.68 -6.79
CA ILE A 36 2.03 -1.29 -6.62
C ILE A 36 2.77 -1.33 -7.96
N ILE A 37 2.58 -2.38 -8.75
CA ILE A 37 3.21 -2.55 -10.07
C ILE A 37 2.71 -1.49 -11.05
N GLU A 38 1.38 -1.30 -11.08
CA GLU A 38 0.71 -0.36 -11.97
C GLU A 38 0.80 1.10 -11.49
N LYS A 39 1.36 1.34 -10.29
CA LYS A 39 1.39 2.65 -9.62
C LYS A 39 0.00 3.29 -9.59
N SER A 40 -1.02 2.50 -9.26
CA SER A 40 -2.40 2.91 -9.22
C SER A 40 -2.92 3.00 -7.78
N ALA A 41 -4.00 3.77 -7.60
CA ALA A 41 -4.64 3.94 -6.31
C ALA A 41 -5.76 2.92 -6.12
N ILE A 42 -5.90 2.39 -4.90
CA ILE A 42 -7.02 1.55 -4.48
C ILE A 42 -7.81 2.31 -3.42
N ASN A 43 -9.10 2.55 -3.64
CA ASN A 43 -9.96 3.29 -2.70
C ASN A 43 -9.38 4.67 -2.30
N GLY A 44 -8.68 5.31 -3.25
CA GLY A 44 -7.97 6.57 -3.06
C GLY A 44 -6.61 6.46 -2.36
N TRP A 45 -6.17 5.25 -2.02
CA TRP A 45 -4.86 4.97 -1.44
C TRP A 45 -3.88 4.51 -2.51
N MET A 46 -2.82 5.28 -2.74
CA MET A 46 -1.66 4.81 -3.47
C MET A 46 -0.83 3.91 -2.57
N VAL A 47 -0.38 2.78 -3.10
CA VAL A 47 0.42 1.80 -2.34
C VAL A 47 1.78 1.66 -2.97
N GLN A 48 2.80 1.64 -2.12
CA GLN A 48 4.19 1.48 -2.53
C GLN A 48 4.85 0.42 -1.65
N THR A 49 5.68 -0.43 -2.26
CA THR A 49 6.56 -1.34 -1.51
C THR A 49 7.59 -0.53 -0.73
N PHE A 50 7.77 -0.84 0.54
CA PHE A 50 8.95 -0.44 1.29
C PHE A 50 10.11 -1.33 0.85
N GLN A 51 10.87 -0.89 -0.15
CA GLN A 51 12.18 -1.45 -0.44
C GLN A 51 13.18 -0.73 0.46
N GLN A 52 13.67 -1.42 1.50
CA GLN A 52 15.00 -1.12 2.00
C GLN A 52 15.95 -1.42 0.84
N MET A 53 16.43 -0.39 0.16
CA MET A 53 17.63 -0.52 -0.67
C MET A 53 18.74 -0.92 0.30
N ASN A 54 19.17 -2.17 0.19
CA ASN A 54 20.34 -2.68 0.88
C ASN A 54 21.58 -2.33 0.06
#